data_AF-A0A432XZK4-F1
#
_entry.id   AF-A0A432XZK4-F1
#
_cell.length_a   1.000
_cell.length_b   1.000
_cell.length_c   1.000
_cell.angle_alpha   90.00
_cell.angle_beta   90.00
_cell.angle_gamma   90.00
#
_symmetry.space_group_name_H-M   'P 1'
#
loop_
_entity.id
_entity.type
_entity.pdbx_description
1 polymer ?
#
loop_
_entity_poly.entity_id
_entity_poly.type
_entity_poly.pdbx_seq_one_letter_code
_entity_poly.pdbx_strand_id
1 'polypeptide(L)'
;MSDGFQDAIYNLRQQLAVMRKQMQRISVREEEFQDWFDQQLFKVTHSQPSDYIGEVEANIKQLERATNADNQRWLAVRIEQQMLALQRALQCFQRKS
;
A
#
# COMPACT_ATOMS: atom_id res chain seq x y z
N MET A 1 11.51 -21.68 0.99
CA MET A 1 10.33 -20.83 1.25
C MET A 1 9.12 -21.73 1.23
N SER A 2 8.21 -21.61 2.20
CA SER A 2 6.97 -22.40 2.21
C SER A 2 5.98 -21.85 1.17
N ASP A 3 5.15 -22.72 0.61
CA ASP A 3 4.10 -22.35 -0.36
C ASP A 3 3.18 -21.25 0.20
N GLY A 4 2.86 -21.31 1.50
CA GLY A 4 2.01 -20.32 2.16
C GLY A 4 2.56 -18.89 2.18
N PHE A 5 3.89 -18.70 2.12
CA PHE A 5 4.45 -17.35 2.01
C PHE A 5 4.26 -16.77 0.61
N GLN A 6 4.45 -17.58 -0.43
CA GLN A 6 4.22 -17.15 -1.82
C GLN A 6 2.74 -16.85 -2.06
N ASP A 7 1.82 -17.65 -1.50
CA ASP A 7 0.39 -17.41 -1.57
C ASP A 7 0.01 -16.09 -0.89
N ALA A 8 0.58 -15.79 0.28
CA ALA A 8 0.33 -14.53 0.99
C ALA A 8 0.78 -13.32 0.16
N ILE A 9 1.97 -13.38 -0.45
CA ILE A 9 2.48 -12.33 -1.33
C ILE A 9 1.61 -12.18 -2.58
N TYR A 10 1.19 -13.29 -3.20
CA TYR A 10 0.28 -13.26 -4.34
C TYR A 10 -1.03 -12.54 -3.97
N ASN A 11 -1.64 -12.90 -2.84
CA ASN A 11 -2.87 -12.27 -2.35
C ASN A 11 -2.70 -10.77 -2.08
N LEU A 12 -1.58 -10.36 -1.47
CA LEU A 12 -1.27 -8.94 -1.26
C LEU A 12 -1.20 -8.17 -2.58
N ARG A 13 -0.53 -8.74 -3.58
CA ARG A 13 -0.42 -8.14 -4.92
C ARG A 13 -1.79 -8.01 -5.60
N GLN A 14 -2.65 -9.02 -5.47
CA GLN A 14 -4.01 -8.95 -6.02
C GLN A 14 -4.83 -7.84 -5.34
N GLN A 15 -4.79 -7.75 -4.01
CA GLN A 15 -5.47 -6.68 -3.27
C GLN A 15 -4.96 -5.30 -3.67
N LEU A 16 -3.64 -5.14 -3.79
CA LEU A 16 -3.05 -3.87 -4.19
C LEU A 16 -3.41 -3.48 -5.63
N ALA A 17 -3.51 -4.45 -6.55
CA ALA A 17 -3.98 -4.21 -7.91
C ALA A 17 -5.45 -3.76 -7.96
N VAL A 18 -6.31 -4.31 -7.09
CA VAL A 18 -7.69 -3.85 -6.94
C VAL A 18 -7.72 -2.41 -6.41
N MET A 19 -6.95 -2.11 -5.36
CA MET A 19 -6.85 -0.76 -4.79
C MET A 19 -6.35 0.26 -5.83
N ARG A 20 -5.36 -0.09 -6.64
CA ARG A 20 -4.86 0.75 -7.74
C ARG A 20 -5.99 1.13 -8.72
N LYS A 21 -6.79 0.14 -9.14
CA LYS A 21 -7.94 0.39 -10.03
C LYS A 21 -8.99 1.28 -9.37
N GLN A 22 -9.21 1.13 -8.07
CA GLN A 22 -10.14 1.98 -7.31
C GLN A 22 -9.61 3.41 -7.24
N MET A 23 -8.32 3.61 -6.92
CA MET A 23 -7.71 4.95 -6.90
C MET A 23 -7.80 5.65 -8.26
N GLN A 24 -7.57 4.95 -9.36
CA GLN A 24 -7.69 5.51 -10.71
C GLN A 24 -9.10 5.99 -11.06
N ARG A 25 -10.13 5.42 -10.43
CA ARG A 25 -11.54 5.81 -10.66
C ARG A 25 -11.97 6.98 -9.80
N ILE A 26 -11.30 7.19 -8.69
CA ILE A 26 -11.63 8.29 -7.79
C ILE A 26 -10.90 9.52 -8.33
N SER A 27 -11.66 10.46 -8.87
CA SER A 27 -11.14 11.72 -9.39
C SER A 27 -10.79 12.67 -8.23
N VAL A 28 -9.85 12.29 -7.38
CA VAL A 28 -9.39 13.13 -6.26
C VAL A 28 -8.42 14.18 -6.77
N ARG A 29 -8.61 15.43 -6.35
CA ARG A 29 -7.65 16.49 -6.64
C ARG A 29 -6.40 16.30 -5.79
N GLU A 30 -5.24 16.63 -6.33
CA GLU A 30 -3.94 16.51 -5.62
C GLU A 30 -3.95 17.25 -4.26
N GLU A 31 -4.68 18.36 -4.18
CA GLU A 31 -4.89 19.17 -2.96
C GLU A 31 -5.65 18.43 -1.85
N GLU A 32 -6.52 17.48 -2.21
CA GLU A 32 -7.25 16.65 -1.24
C GLU A 32 -6.42 15.45 -0.77
N PHE A 33 -5.24 15.26 -1.37
CA PHE A 33 -4.31 14.17 -1.09
C PHE A 33 -3.10 14.57 -0.24
N GLN A 34 -2.74 15.86 -0.21
CA GLN A 34 -1.72 16.35 0.71
C GLN A 34 -2.12 16.03 2.15
N ASP A 35 -1.17 15.52 2.94
CA ASP A 35 -1.32 15.17 4.36
C ASP A 35 -2.31 14.04 4.69
N TRP A 36 -2.76 13.26 3.70
CA TRP A 36 -3.75 12.22 3.97
C TRP A 36 -3.20 11.05 4.78
N PHE A 37 -1.91 10.78 4.64
CA PHE A 37 -1.22 9.75 5.38
C PHE A 37 -0.07 10.33 6.20
N ASP A 38 0.13 9.76 7.39
CA ASP A 38 1.25 10.08 8.25
C ASP A 38 2.57 9.81 7.52
N GLN A 39 3.50 10.78 7.54
CA GLN A 39 4.84 10.66 6.97
C GLN A 39 5.68 9.56 7.65
N GLN A 40 5.31 9.19 8.88
CA GLN A 40 5.87 8.02 9.54
C GLN A 40 5.41 6.73 8.87
N LEU A 41 4.27 6.69 8.19
CA LEU A 41 3.67 5.53 7.53
C LEU A 41 3.96 5.47 6.02
N PHE A 42 4.09 6.60 5.34
CA PHE A 42 4.51 6.68 3.94
C PHE A 42 5.63 7.69 3.78
N LYS A 43 6.67 7.33 3.03
CA LYS A 43 7.85 8.18 2.80
C LYS A 43 7.80 8.94 1.47
N VAL A 44 6.78 8.73 0.66
CA VAL A 44 6.61 9.39 -0.64
C VAL A 44 6.54 10.92 -0.49
N THR A 45 7.42 11.60 -1.21
CA THR A 45 7.56 13.06 -1.25
C THR A 45 6.73 13.72 -2.35
N HIS A 46 6.09 12.92 -3.21
CA HIS A 46 5.24 13.36 -4.30
C HIS A 46 3.82 12.81 -4.08
N SER A 47 2.82 13.67 -4.25
CA SER A 47 1.50 13.54 -3.64
C SER A 47 0.47 12.92 -4.58
N GLN A 48 0.88 12.06 -5.51
CA GLN A 48 -0.08 11.37 -6.36
C GLN A 48 -0.57 10.08 -5.71
N PRO A 49 -1.86 9.70 -5.89
CA PRO A 49 -2.41 8.45 -5.35
C PRO A 49 -1.57 7.22 -5.74
N SER A 50 -1.01 7.22 -6.95
CA SER A 50 -0.17 6.15 -7.48
C SER A 50 1.14 5.96 -6.70
N ASP A 51 1.67 7.01 -6.07
CA ASP A 51 2.96 6.98 -5.40
C ASP A 51 2.88 6.12 -4.13
N TYR A 52 1.77 6.22 -3.39
CA TYR A 52 1.50 5.36 -2.23
C TYR A 52 1.40 3.89 -2.59
N ILE A 53 0.74 3.57 -3.71
CA ILE A 53 0.68 2.19 -4.23
C ILE A 53 2.08 1.71 -4.62
N GLY A 54 2.88 2.57 -5.25
CA GLY A 54 4.26 2.27 -5.63
C GLY A 54 5.14 1.95 -4.43
N GLU A 55 4.99 2.67 -3.32
CA GLU A 55 5.71 2.38 -2.08
C GLU A 55 5.37 1.00 -1.52
N VAL A 56 4.08 0.63 -1.49
CA VAL A 56 3.66 -0.71 -1.03
C VAL A 56 4.20 -1.82 -1.94
N GLU A 57 4.18 -1.62 -3.27
CA GLU A 57 4.78 -2.58 -4.20
C GLU A 57 6.29 -2.75 -3.97
N ALA A 58 7.00 -1.65 -3.69
CA ALA A 58 8.41 -1.70 -3.36
C ALA A 58 8.65 -2.47 -2.05
N ASN A 59 7.83 -2.24 -1.02
CA ASN A 59 7.93 -2.96 0.26
C ASN A 59 7.63 -4.46 0.09
N ILE A 60 6.63 -4.84 -0.72
CA ILE A 60 6.35 -6.26 -1.04
C ILE A 60 7.54 -6.91 -1.75
N LYS A 61 8.14 -6.23 -2.74
CA LYS A 61 9.33 -6.73 -3.44
C LYS A 61 10.53 -6.89 -2.49
N GLN A 62 10.68 -5.98 -1.52
CA GLN A 62 11.70 -6.10 -0.48
C GLN A 62 11.41 -7.29 0.44
N LEU A 63 10.14 -7.50 0.82
CA LEU A 63 9.73 -8.61 1.68
C LEU A 63 10.02 -9.97 1.03
N GLU A 64 9.75 -10.12 -0.26
CA GLU A 64 10.06 -11.34 -1.03
C GLU A 64 11.56 -11.67 -1.08
N ARG A 65 12.40 -10.64 -1.03
CA ARG A 65 13.87 -10.76 -1.13
C ARG A 65 14.56 -10.77 0.22
N ALA A 66 13.86 -10.37 1.28
CA ALA A 66 14.43 -10.28 2.61
C ALA A 66 14.79 -11.68 3.13
N THR A 67 16.02 -11.85 3.57
CA THR A 67 16.52 -13.09 4.18
C THR A 67 16.58 -13.00 5.72
N ASN A 68 16.49 -11.78 6.27
CA ASN A 68 16.47 -11.51 7.70
C ASN A 68 15.03 -11.51 8.24
N ALA A 69 14.78 -12.33 9.26
CA ALA A 69 13.47 -12.48 9.90
C ALA A 69 12.94 -11.18 10.53
N ASP A 70 13.79 -10.35 11.14
CA ASP A 70 13.37 -9.08 11.74
C ASP A 70 12.94 -8.08 10.65
N ASN A 71 13.67 -8.04 9.54
CA ASN A 71 13.33 -7.21 8.40
C ASN A 71 12.02 -7.69 7.73
N GLN A 72 11.85 -9.01 7.58
CA GLN A 72 10.60 -9.58 7.07
C GLN A 72 9.41 -9.21 7.97
N ARG A 73 9.56 -9.33 9.29
CA ARG A 73 8.50 -8.97 10.24
C ARG A 73 8.17 -7.48 10.18
N TRP A 74 9.20 -6.64 10.15
CA TRP A 74 9.02 -5.19 10.03
C TRP A 74 8.31 -4.81 8.73
N LEU A 75 8.74 -5.38 7.59
CA LEU A 75 8.09 -5.16 6.29
C LEU A 75 6.65 -5.67 6.27
N ALA A 76 6.36 -6.83 6.85
CA ALA A 76 5.02 -7.38 6.91
C ALA A 76 4.06 -6.45 7.68
N VAL A 77 4.46 -6.00 8.88
CA VAL A 77 3.68 -5.04 9.68
C VAL A 77 3.52 -3.73 8.92
N ARG A 78 4.57 -3.25 8.26
CA ARG A 78 4.54 -2.01 7.50
C ARG A 78 3.55 -2.08 6.34
N ILE A 79 3.61 -3.15 5.56
CA ILE A 79 2.70 -3.40 4.42
C ILE A 79 1.25 -3.49 4.92
N GLU A 80 0.99 -4.20 6.02
CA GLU A 80 -0.35 -4.30 6.60
C GLU A 80 -0.91 -2.92 6.98
N GLN A 81 -0.13 -2.11 7.70
CA GLN A 81 -0.53 -0.75 8.09
C GLN A 81 -0.80 0.14 6.87
N GLN A 82 0.05 0.05 5.85
CA GLN A 82 -0.12 0.81 4.60
C GLN A 82 -1.37 0.36 3.84
N MET A 83 -1.61 -0.94 3.70
CA MET A 83 -2.81 -1.50 3.06
C MET A 83 -4.10 -1.09 3.77
N LEU A 84 -4.11 -1.14 5.11
CA LEU A 84 -5.25 -0.69 5.92
C LEU A 84 -5.52 0.81 5.74
N ALA A 85 -4.46 1.62 5.75
CA ALA A 85 -4.57 3.04 5.52
C ALA A 85 -5.19 3.31 4.15
N LEU A 86 -4.65 2.72 3.07
CA LEU A 86 -5.17 2.84 1.70
C LEU A 86 -6.63 2.40 1.57
N GLN A 87 -7.01 1.31 2.24
CA GLN A 87 -8.40 0.84 2.22
C GLN A 87 -9.36 1.84 2.88
N ARG A 88 -9.03 2.37 4.05
CA ARG A 88 -9.85 3.39 4.75
C ARG A 88 -9.98 4.64 3.88
N ALA A 89 -8.86 5.02 3.30
CA ALA A 89 -8.74 6.10 2.35
C ALA A 89 -9.75 5.98 1.19
N LEU A 90 -9.69 4.85 0.48
CA LEU A 90 -10.59 4.54 -0.63
C LEU A 90 -12.06 4.57 -0.21
N GLN A 91 -12.39 4.01 0.96
CA GLN A 91 -13.76 4.03 1.49
C GLN A 91 -14.26 5.45 1.76
N CYS A 92 -13.41 6.32 2.29
CA CYS A 92 -13.77 7.71 2.55
C CYS A 92 -14.12 8.45 1.26
N PHE A 93 -13.34 8.28 0.18
CA PHE A 93 -13.63 8.94 -1.08
C PHE A 93 -14.80 8.33 -1.85
N GLN A 94 -14.96 7.01 -1.82
CA GLN A 94 -16.12 6.33 -2.41
C GLN A 94 -17.45 6.75 -1.77
N ARG A 95 -17.44 7.19 -0.51
CA ARG A 95 -18.64 7.73 0.16
C ARG A 95 -18.92 9.20 -0.19
N LYS A 96 -17.92 9.93 -0.69
CA LYS A 96 -18.02 11.36 -1.05
C LYS A 96 -18.36 11.58 -2.53
N SER A 97 -18.09 10.60 -3.39
CA SER A 97 -18.46 10.58 -4.82
C SER A 97 -19.87 10.07 -5.02
#